data_AF-A0A0C1J3Q5-F1
#
_entry.id   AF-A0A0C1J3Q5-F1
#
_cell.length_a   1.000
_cell.length_b   1.000
_cell.length_c   1.000
_cell.angle_alpha   90.00
_cell.angle_beta   90.00
_cell.angle_gamma   90.00
#
_symmetry.space_group_name_H-M   'P 1'
#
loop_
_entity.id
_entity.type
_entity.pdbx_description
1 polymer ?
#
loop_
_entity_poly.entity_id
_entity_poly.type
_entity_poly.pdbx_seq_one_letter_code
_entity_poly.pdbx_strand_id
1 'polypeptide(L)' 'MPPFSDVERDFLAEAAADPKGSKLKSKDQKQIARMLALRGLVMINKSTTRMVVTPAGRFVLSTK' A
#
# COMPACT_ATOMS: atom_id res chain seq x y z
N MET A 1 -7.71 -7.50 15.22
CA MET A 1 -7.67 -7.12 13.79
C MET A 1 -7.51 -8.40 12.99
N PRO A 2 -8.27 -8.61 11.90
CA PRO A 2 -8.04 -9.74 11.01
C PRO A 2 -6.62 -9.66 10.40
N PRO A 3 -5.98 -10.80 10.11
CA PRO A 3 -4.67 -10.83 9.47
C PRO A 3 -4.70 -10.13 8.10
N PHE A 4 -3.54 -9.59 7.69
CA PHE A 4 -3.38 -9.01 6.35
C PHE A 4 -3.80 -10.06 5.30
N SER A 5 -4.70 -9.67 4.40
CA SER A 5 -5.03 -10.51 3.26
C SER A 5 -3.80 -10.62 2.34
N ASP A 6 -3.58 -11.78 1.72
CA ASP A 6 -2.47 -11.97 0.78
C ASP A 6 -2.47 -10.92 -0.34
N VAL A 7 -3.67 -10.49 -0.76
CA VAL A 7 -3.87 -9.41 -1.74
C VAL A 7 -3.32 -8.06 -1.24
N GLU A 8 -3.50 -7.73 0.05
CA GLU A 8 -2.99 -6.46 0.61
C GLU A 8 -1.45 -6.48 0.64
N ARG A 9 -0.85 -7.64 0.88
CA ARG A 9 0.61 -7.83 0.91
C ARG A 9 1.22 -7.73 -0.47
N ASP A 10 0.63 -8.40 -1.46
CA ASP A 10 1.09 -8.32 -2.85
C ASP A 10 1.02 -6.88 -3.36
N PHE A 11 -0.06 -6.17 -3.02
CA PHE A 11 -0.24 -4.77 -3.38
C PHE A 11 0.76 -3.83 -2.70
N LEU A 12 1.12 -4.12 -1.45
CA LEU A 12 2.18 -3.42 -0.72
C LEU A 12 3.56 -3.70 -1.31
N ALA A 13 3.85 -4.95 -1.69
CA ALA A 13 5.11 -5.35 -2.29
C ALA A 13 5.30 -4.70 -3.68
N GLU A 14 4.26 -4.69 -4.51
CA GLU A 14 4.26 -4.01 -5.81
C GLU A 14 4.50 -2.50 -5.65
N ALA A 15 3.82 -1.87 -4.69
CA ALA A 15 4.02 -0.45 -4.39
C ALA A 15 5.38 -0.14 -3.75
N ALA A 16 6.03 -1.11 -3.10
CA ALA A 16 7.37 -0.97 -2.53
C ALA A 16 8.47 -1.13 -3.59
N ALA A 17 8.24 -2.00 -4.58
CA ALA A 17 9.15 -2.21 -5.70
C ALA A 17 9.23 -1.00 -6.64
N ASP A 18 8.15 -0.23 -6.74
CA ASP A 18 8.05 0.90 -7.66
C ASP A 18 8.46 2.23 -6.96
N PRO A 19 9.57 2.89 -7.35
CA PRO A 19 10.08 4.08 -6.64
C PRO A 19 9.13 5.29 -6.71
N LYS A 20 8.22 5.31 -7.68
CA LYS A 20 7.18 6.33 -7.82
C LYS A 20 5.84 5.96 -7.18
N GLY A 21 5.74 4.76 -6.59
CA GLY A 21 4.53 4.23 -6.00
C GLY A 21 3.51 3.68 -7.02
N SER A 22 2.72 2.71 -6.57
CA SER A 22 1.72 2.01 -7.41
C SER A 22 0.53 2.92 -7.74
N LYS A 23 0.08 2.92 -9.00
CA LYS A 23 -1.10 3.68 -9.46
C LYS A 23 -2.38 2.96 -9.03
N LEU A 24 -3.29 3.70 -8.41
CA LEU A 24 -4.60 3.22 -7.99
C LEU A 24 -5.62 3.36 -9.13
N LYS A 25 -5.78 2.30 -9.93
CA LYS A 25 -6.66 2.30 -11.11
C LYS A 25 -8.10 1.92 -10.78
N SER A 26 -8.32 0.91 -9.94
CA SER A 26 -9.65 0.41 -9.61
C SER A 26 -10.21 0.98 -8.29
N LYS A 27 -11.54 0.87 -8.10
CA LYS A 27 -12.22 1.25 -6.86
C LYS A 27 -11.73 0.40 -5.68
N ASP A 28 -11.51 -0.89 -5.91
CA ASP A 28 -11.01 -1.83 -4.90
C ASP A 28 -9.58 -1.50 -4.47
N GLN A 29 -8.69 -1.18 -5.43
CA GLN A 29 -7.33 -0.72 -5.12
C GLN A 29 -7.33 0.57 -4.30
N LYS A 30 -8.24 1.51 -4.60
CA LYS A 30 -8.40 2.73 -3.79
C LYS A 30 -8.89 2.42 -2.37
N GLN A 31 -9.74 1.42 -2.20
CA GLN A 31 -10.23 1.00 -0.89
C GLN A 31 -9.14 0.31 -0.08
N ILE A 32 -8.39 -0.61 -0.68
CA ILE A 32 -7.22 -1.26 -0.08
C ILE A 32 -6.18 -0.22 0.33
N ALA A 33 -5.82 0.70 -0.57
CA ALA A 33 -4.87 1.75 -0.26
C ALA A 33 -5.33 2.63 0.91
N ARG A 34 -6.63 2.95 1.02
CA ARG A 34 -7.18 3.69 2.17
C ARG A 34 -7.05 2.90 3.47
N MET A 35 -7.34 1.60 3.46
CA MET A 35 -7.17 0.75 4.65
C MET A 35 -5.71 0.68 5.09
N LEU A 36 -4.79 0.52 4.14
CA LEU A 36 -3.35 0.53 4.41
C LEU A 36 -2.85 1.90 4.88
N ALA A 37 -3.44 2.99 4.39
CA ALA A 37 -3.11 4.34 4.81
C ALA A 37 -3.60 4.64 6.23
N LEU A 38 -4.81 4.17 6.60
CA LEU A 38 -5.31 4.24 7.97
C LEU A 38 -4.42 3.49 8.97
N ARG A 39 -3.74 2.44 8.51
CA ARG A 39 -2.74 1.70 9.31
C ARG A 39 -1.36 2.34 9.34
N GLY A 40 -1.17 3.48 8.66
CA GLY A 40 0.11 4.19 8.58
C GLY A 40 1.18 3.48 7.74
N LEU A 41 0.79 2.50 6.92
CA LEU A 41 1.73 1.70 6.12
C LEU A 41 2.01 2.31 4.76
N VAL A 42 1.07 3.09 4.22
CA VAL A 42 1.19 3.71 2.89
C VAL A 42 0.65 5.15 2.94
N MET A 43 1.21 6.02 2.10
CA MET A 43 0.67 7.35 1.83
C MET A 43 0.04 7.39 0.45
N ILE A 44 -1.12 8.05 0.33
CA ILE A 44 -1.80 8.21 -0.96
C ILE A 44 -1.58 9.64 -1.45
N ASN A 45 -0.87 9.79 -2.57
CA ASN A 45 -0.82 11.05 -3.29
C ASN A 45 -2.11 11.20 -4.11
N LYS A 46 -3.00 12.08 -3.66
CA LYS A 46 -4.30 12.32 -4.30
C LYS A 46 -4.17 12.97 -5.68
N SER A 47 -3.15 13.79 -5.91
CA SER A 47 -2.93 14.48 -7.19
C SER A 47 -2.48 13.54 -8.31
N THR A 48 -1.75 12.47 -7.96
CA THR A 48 -1.29 11.46 -8.94
C THR A 48 -2.04 10.14 -8.83
N THR A 49 -2.94 10.00 -7.85
CA THR A 49 -3.66 8.76 -7.53
C THR A 49 -2.70 7.58 -7.30
N ARG A 50 -1.53 7.86 -6.72
CA ARG A 50 -0.50 6.85 -6.44
C ARG A 50 -0.42 6.57 -4.95
N MET A 51 -0.15 5.32 -4.59
CA MET A 51 0.22 4.96 -3.23
C MET A 51 1.74 4.80 -3.13
N VAL A 52 2.32 5.34 -2.08
CA VAL A 52 3.74 5.24 -1.74
C VAL A 52 3.85 4.51 -0.42
N VAL A 53 4.71 3.49 -0.36
CA VAL A 53 4.91 2.73 0.87
C VAL A 53 5.74 3.55 1.86
N THR A 54 5.28 3.64 3.10
CA THR A 54 6.02 4.31 4.18
C THR A 54 7.12 3.40 4.73
N PRO A 55 8.06 3.94 5.54
CA PRO A 55 9.05 3.10 6.24
C PRO A 55 8.41 1.98 7.07
N ALA A 56 7.27 2.22 7.72
CA ALA A 56 6.53 1.22 8.48
C ALA A 56 5.99 0.10 7.58
N GLY A 57 5.43 0.45 6.42
CA GLY A 57 4.98 -0.53 5.42
C GLY A 57 6.13 -1.37 4.86
N ARG A 58 7.30 -0.77 4.65
CA ARG A 58 8.51 -1.49 4.23
C ARG A 58 9.01 -2.44 5.32
N PHE A 59 8.94 -2.05 6.58
CA PHE A 59 9.33 -2.91 7.70
C PHE A 59 8.43 -4.16 7.77
N VAL A 60 7.10 -3.99 7.64
CA VAL A 60 6.14 -5.11 7.61
C VAL A 60 6.44 -6.08 6.47
N LEU A 61 6.86 -5.57 5.31
CA LEU A 61 7.29 -6.41 4.19
C LEU A 61 8.63 -7.11 4.43
N SER A 62 9.53 -6.48 5.19
CA SER A 62 10.87 -6.99 5.48
C SER A 62 10.92 -8.01 6.61
N THR A 63 9.94 -8.02 7.53
CA THR A 63 9.88 -8.96 8.67
C THR A 63 9.38 -10.36 8.30
N LYS A 64 9.67 -10.84 7.09
CA LYS A 64 9.29 -12.18 6.63
C LYS A 64 10.53 -13.04 6.40
#